data_AF-A0A2M7WJH5-F1
#
_entry.id   AF-A0A2M7WJH5-F1
#
_cell.length_a   1.000
_cell.length_b   1.000
_cell.length_c   1.000
_cell.angle_alpha   90.00
_cell.angle_beta   90.00
_cell.angle_gamma   90.00
#
_symmetry.space_group_name_H-M   'P 1'
#
loop_
_entity.id
_entity.type
_entity.pdbx_description
1 polymer ?
#
loop_
_entity_poly.entity_id
_entity_poly.type
_entity_poly.pdbx_seq_one_letter_code
_entity_poly.pdbx_strand_id
1 'polypeptide(L)'
;MKQSSSMAGTNHIAGSARRGVLNSSAVAKLIAFCTVLIAIFLLPSISYCAGGKPATKIYNVADTRAMEPGLPKMVADIYNSDLWLYGLTVILVMAGMGFIIGFGMDKLVSHLGIDLGKLEHHE
;
A
#
# COMPACT_ATOMS: atom_id res chain seq x y z
N MET A 1 3.40 23.39 -73.96
CA MET A 1 4.50 24.26 -73.48
C MET A 1 4.60 24.10 -71.96
N LYS A 2 5.79 23.69 -71.49
CA LYS A 2 6.44 23.94 -70.16
C LYS A 2 5.56 23.92 -68.89
N GLN A 3 5.71 22.96 -67.98
CA GLN A 3 6.75 22.85 -66.94
C GLN A 3 7.01 24.11 -66.08
N SER A 4 6.86 23.89 -64.77
CA SER A 4 7.71 24.39 -63.66
C SER A 4 7.17 25.53 -62.80
N SER A 5 6.83 25.18 -61.55
CA SER A 5 7.28 25.82 -60.29
C SER A 5 6.71 24.96 -59.13
N SER A 6 7.44 23.99 -58.55
CA SER A 6 8.59 24.12 -57.64
C SER A 6 8.21 24.41 -56.18
N MET A 7 8.54 23.42 -55.33
CA MET A 7 8.88 23.48 -53.90
C MET A 7 7.79 23.58 -52.81
N ALA A 8 7.51 22.42 -52.20
CA ALA A 8 7.63 22.13 -50.75
C ALA A 8 7.63 20.59 -50.62
N GLY A 9 8.70 19.89 -50.22
CA GLY A 9 9.19 19.81 -48.84
C GLY A 9 8.06 19.30 -47.93
N THR A 10 8.11 18.19 -47.18
CA THR A 10 9.22 17.40 -46.67
C THR A 10 8.61 16.16 -45.99
N ASN A 11 9.35 15.05 -45.99
CA ASN A 11 9.06 13.78 -45.31
C ASN A 11 8.63 13.95 -43.85
N HIS A 12 7.64 13.21 -43.35
CA HIS A 12 7.70 12.67 -41.99
C HIS A 12 6.71 11.52 -41.71
N ILE A 13 7.30 10.35 -41.45
CA ILE A 13 6.86 9.24 -40.58
C ILE A 13 5.51 8.56 -40.81
N ALA A 14 5.59 7.48 -41.59
CA ALA A 14 4.87 6.24 -41.36
C ALA A 14 5.17 5.69 -39.94
N GLY A 15 4.32 6.01 -38.98
CA GLY A 15 4.25 5.34 -37.68
C GLY A 15 2.97 4.52 -37.61
N SER A 16 3.00 3.28 -38.09
CA SER A 16 1.88 2.35 -37.93
C SER A 16 1.69 2.06 -36.44
N ALA A 17 0.78 2.78 -35.80
CA ALA A 17 0.29 2.43 -34.48
C ALA A 17 -0.41 1.07 -34.59
N ARG A 18 0.32 -0.02 -34.29
CA ARG A 18 -0.25 -1.34 -34.04
C ARG A 18 -1.13 -1.21 -32.79
N ARG A 19 -2.39 -0.83 -33.00
CA ARG A 19 -3.46 -0.96 -32.03
C ARG A 19 -3.66 -2.45 -31.80
N GLY A 20 -2.89 -3.01 -30.86
CA GLY A 20 -3.15 -4.33 -30.31
C GLY A 20 -4.58 -4.31 -29.78
N VAL A 21 -5.44 -5.10 -30.40
CA VAL A 21 -6.83 -5.28 -29.99
C VAL A 21 -6.78 -5.97 -28.62
N LEU A 22 -6.71 -5.18 -27.55
CA LEU A 22 -6.91 -5.69 -26.20
C LEU A 22 -8.31 -6.28 -26.16
N ASN A 23 -8.36 -7.59 -25.87
CA ASN A 23 -9.59 -8.34 -25.79
C ASN A 23 -10.45 -7.72 -24.66
N SER A 24 -11.52 -7.00 -25.03
CA SER A 24 -12.43 -6.28 -24.12
C SER A 24 -12.95 -7.19 -22.98
N SER A 25 -13.04 -8.49 -23.25
CA SER A 25 -13.42 -9.52 -22.27
C SER A 25 -12.41 -9.73 -21.14
N ALA A 26 -11.11 -9.53 -21.36
CA ALA A 26 -10.08 -9.68 -20.33
C ALA A 26 -10.03 -8.44 -19.41
N VAL A 27 -10.22 -7.24 -19.99
CA VAL A 27 -10.32 -5.99 -19.23
C VAL A 27 -11.60 -5.98 -18.39
N ALA A 28 -12.73 -6.45 -18.95
CA ALA A 28 -13.99 -6.59 -18.21
C ALA A 28 -13.88 -7.59 -17.05
N LYS A 29 -13.19 -8.73 -17.24
CA LYS A 29 -12.95 -9.72 -16.17
C LYS A 29 -12.03 -9.19 -15.07
N LEU A 30 -11.01 -8.41 -15.43
CA LEU A 30 -10.10 -7.80 -14.46
C LEU A 30 -10.80 -6.71 -13.63
N ILE A 31 -11.62 -5.87 -14.27
CA ILE A 31 -12.43 -4.86 -13.58
C ILE A 31 -13.44 -5.54 -12.65
N ALA A 32 -14.13 -6.58 -13.11
CA ALA A 32 -15.08 -7.34 -12.30
C ALA A 32 -14.39 -7.98 -11.08
N PHE A 33 -13.20 -8.57 -11.25
CA PHE A 33 -12.42 -9.14 -10.16
C PHE A 33 -11.99 -8.08 -9.12
N CYS A 34 -11.51 -6.92 -9.57
CA CYS A 34 -11.19 -5.80 -8.68
C CYS A 34 -12.43 -5.29 -7.92
N THR A 35 -13.59 -5.19 -8.57
CA THR A 35 -14.83 -4.76 -7.89
C THR A 35 -15.31 -5.75 -6.84
N VAL A 36 -15.11 -7.05 -7.05
CA VAL A 36 -15.45 -8.09 -6.07
C VAL A 36 -14.51 -8.04 -4.86
N LEU A 37 -13.21 -7.85 -5.08
CA LEU A 37 -12.24 -7.69 -3.99
C LEU A 37 -12.52 -6.46 -3.13
N ILE A 38 -12.86 -5.33 -3.77
CA ILE A 38 -13.25 -4.09 -3.09
C ILE A 38 -14.54 -4.33 -2.28
N ALA A 39 -15.53 -5.02 -2.84
CA ALA A 39 -16.77 -5.33 -2.13
C ALA A 39 -16.51 -6.21 -0.89
N ILE A 40 -15.68 -7.25 -1.00
CA ILE A 40 -15.35 -8.14 0.13
C ILE A 40 -14.63 -7.39 1.27
N PHE A 41 -13.79 -6.39 0.95
CA PHE A 41 -13.13 -5.57 1.97
C PHE A 41 -14.02 -4.45 2.54
N LEU A 42 -14.88 -3.84 1.72
CA LEU A 42 -15.74 -2.75 2.19
C LEU A 42 -16.98 -3.26 2.95
N LEU A 43 -17.56 -4.41 2.60
CA LEU A 43 -18.74 -4.96 3.28
C LEU A 43 -18.57 -5.14 4.80
N PRO A 44 -17.48 -5.73 5.33
CA PRO A 44 -17.26 -5.82 6.77
C PRO A 44 -16.93 -4.47 7.41
N SER A 45 -16.44 -3.50 6.62
CA SER A 45 -16.15 -2.15 7.12
C SER A 45 -17.43 -1.41 7.51
N ILE A 46 -18.53 -1.65 6.79
CA ILE A 46 -19.83 -1.02 7.06
C ILE A 46 -20.56 -1.72 8.22
N SER A 47 -20.43 -3.05 8.34
CA SER A 47 -21.04 -3.79 9.45
C SER A 47 -20.38 -3.49 10.80
N TYR A 48 -19.06 -3.23 10.81
CA TYR A 48 -18.36 -2.77 12.02
C TYR A 48 -18.75 -1.35 12.45
N CYS A 49 -19.21 -0.51 11.51
CA CYS A 49 -19.68 0.85 11.77
C CYS A 49 -21.18 0.94 12.10
N ALA A 50 -21.99 -0.04 11.73
CA ALA A 50 -23.44 -0.04 11.93
C ALA A 50 -23.90 -0.58 13.31
N GLY A 51 -22.98 -1.06 14.14
CA GLY A 51 -23.28 -1.74 15.41
C GLY A 51 -23.37 -0.87 16.67
N GLY A 52 -23.40 0.46 16.57
CA GLY A 52 -23.38 1.34 17.75
C GLY A 52 -24.35 2.53 17.64
N LYS A 53 -25.09 2.80 18.72
CA LYS A 53 -25.86 4.04 18.92
C LYS A 53 -25.02 5.26 18.55
N PRO A 54 -25.60 6.35 17.99
CA PRO A 54 -24.83 7.56 17.68
C PRO A 54 -24.09 8.00 18.93
N ALA A 55 -22.77 8.02 18.82
CA ALA A 55 -21.85 8.24 19.93
C ALA A 55 -22.15 9.58 20.61
N THR A 56 -22.85 9.54 21.74
CA THR A 56 -23.04 10.67 22.64
C THR A 56 -21.66 11.12 23.09
N LYS A 57 -21.15 12.22 22.53
CA LYS A 57 -19.90 12.91 22.90
C LYS A 57 -18.92 12.00 23.65
N ILE A 58 -18.36 11.03 22.94
CA ILE A 58 -17.29 10.19 23.49
C ILE A 58 -16.10 11.13 23.71
N TYR A 59 -15.80 11.41 24.96
CA TYR A 59 -14.60 12.14 25.33
C TYR A 59 -13.41 11.29 24.88
N ASN A 60 -12.57 11.86 24.02
CA ASN A 60 -11.40 11.19 23.48
C ASN A 60 -10.27 11.18 24.52
N VAL A 61 -10.50 10.47 25.61
CA VAL A 61 -9.61 10.33 26.77
C VAL A 61 -9.60 8.86 27.17
N ALA A 62 -8.43 8.26 27.25
CA ALA A 62 -8.26 6.91 27.76
C ALA A 62 -8.53 6.88 29.27
N ASP A 63 -9.35 5.94 29.75
CA ASP A 63 -9.59 5.76 31.18
C ASP A 63 -8.42 4.99 31.82
N THR A 64 -7.60 5.70 32.61
CA THR A 64 -6.42 5.14 33.28
C THR A 64 -6.66 4.79 34.75
N ARG A 65 -7.90 4.92 35.24
CA ARG A 65 -8.24 4.78 36.67
C ARG A 65 -8.24 3.33 37.15
N ALA A 66 -8.66 2.41 36.29
CA ALA A 66 -8.68 0.97 36.57
C ALA A 66 -7.47 0.22 35.97
N MET A 67 -6.51 0.94 35.37
CA MET A 67 -5.35 0.32 34.73
C MET A 67 -4.25 0.04 35.74
N GLU A 68 -3.79 -1.21 35.76
CA GLU A 68 -2.59 -1.62 36.48
C GLU A 68 -1.35 -0.88 35.96
N PRO A 69 -0.37 -0.58 36.82
CA PRO A 69 0.89 0.04 36.40
C PRO A 69 1.64 -0.90 35.44
N GLY A 70 1.86 -0.43 34.20
CA GLY A 70 2.55 -1.18 33.16
C GLY A 70 2.60 -0.44 31.81
N LEU A 71 3.09 -1.12 30.76
CA LEU A 71 3.13 -0.60 29.39
C LEU A 71 1.79 -0.04 28.88
N PRO A 72 0.63 -0.70 29.06
CA PRO A 72 -0.64 -0.14 28.56
C PRO A 72 -1.00 1.18 29.26
N LYS A 73 -0.72 1.30 30.57
CA LYS A 73 -0.93 2.54 31.31
C LYS A 73 -0.01 3.66 30.84
N MET A 74 1.27 3.36 30.59
CA MET A 74 2.22 4.33 30.02
C MET A 74 1.74 4.88 28.67
N VAL A 75 1.26 4.00 27.78
CA VAL A 75 0.74 4.39 26.46
C VAL A 75 -0.54 5.22 26.60
N ALA A 76 -1.43 4.86 27.52
CA ALA A 76 -2.66 5.60 27.80
C ALA A 76 -2.41 6.98 28.41
N ASP A 77 -1.40 7.10 29.29
CA ASP A 77 -0.98 8.38 29.88
C ASP A 77 -0.38 9.31 28.81
N ILE A 78 0.46 8.78 27.90
CA ILE A 78 1.01 9.54 26.76
C ILE A 78 -0.10 9.99 25.81
N TYR A 79 -1.07 9.12 25.52
CA TYR A 79 -2.24 9.43 24.68
C TYR A 79 -3.06 10.60 25.23
N ASN A 80 -3.24 10.64 26.55
CA ASN A 80 -4.01 11.67 27.23
C ASN A 80 -3.25 13.01 27.38
N SER A 81 -1.92 12.97 27.42
CA SER A 81 -1.08 14.14 27.64
C SER A 81 -0.81 14.91 26.34
N ASP A 82 -0.28 14.21 25.32
CA ASP A 82 0.18 14.83 24.08
C ASP A 82 0.03 13.88 22.88
N LEU A 83 -0.88 14.20 21.95
CA LEU A 83 -1.12 13.39 20.75
C LEU A 83 0.11 13.28 19.84
N TRP A 84 1.00 14.28 19.83
CA TRP A 84 2.23 14.26 19.03
C TRP A 84 3.22 13.21 19.55
N LEU A 85 3.40 13.14 20.87
CA LEU A 85 4.32 12.19 21.49
C LEU A 85 3.76 10.76 21.42
N TYR A 86 2.44 10.62 21.50
CA TYR A 86 1.75 9.37 21.22
C TYR A 86 1.99 8.91 19.77
N GLY A 87 1.75 9.78 18.79
CA GLY A 87 1.94 9.48 17.38
C GLY A 87 3.37 9.04 17.06
N LEU A 88 4.36 9.76 17.58
CA LEU A 88 5.78 9.42 17.38
C LEU A 88 6.13 8.07 18.01
N THR A 89 5.63 7.79 19.21
CA THR A 89 5.86 6.51 19.91
C THR A 89 5.29 5.34 19.10
N VAL A 90 4.06 5.48 18.57
CA VAL A 90 3.42 4.44 17.76
C VAL A 90 4.20 4.19 16.46
N ILE A 91 4.62 5.24 15.76
CA ILE A 91 5.41 5.12 14.53
C ILE A 91 6.73 4.41 14.81
N LEU A 92 7.41 4.75 15.91
CA LEU A 92 8.69 4.16 16.27
C LEU A 92 8.55 2.66 16.61
N VAL A 93 7.50 2.28 17.35
CA VAL A 93 7.21 0.87 17.64
C VAL A 93 6.90 0.10 16.34
N MET A 94 6.10 0.69 15.46
CA MET A 94 5.74 0.07 14.17
C MET A 94 6.98 -0.14 13.29
N ALA A 95 7.81 0.90 13.15
CA ALA A 95 9.05 0.84 12.39
C ALA A 95 10.04 -0.17 13.00
N GLY A 96 10.16 -0.19 14.33
CA GLY A 96 11.01 -1.15 15.04
C GLY A 96 10.57 -2.59 14.83
N MET A 97 9.28 -2.89 14.97
CA MET A 97 8.72 -4.22 14.70
C MET A 97 8.93 -4.64 13.25
N GLY A 98 8.65 -3.75 12.29
CA GLY A 98 8.88 -4.01 10.87
C GLY A 98 10.36 -4.30 10.56
N PHE A 99 11.27 -3.52 11.16
CA PHE A 99 12.70 -3.72 11.01
C PHE A 99 13.17 -5.06 11.59
N ILE A 100 12.69 -5.43 12.78
CA ILE A 100 13.03 -6.71 13.42
C ILE A 100 12.57 -7.88 12.55
N ILE A 101 11.36 -7.81 12.00
CA ILE A 101 10.82 -8.88 11.12
C ILE A 101 11.61 -8.95 9.81
N GLY A 102 11.90 -7.81 9.18
CA GLY A 102 12.68 -7.75 7.94
C GLY A 102 14.09 -8.31 8.14
N PHE A 103 14.82 -7.83 9.14
CA PHE A 103 16.14 -8.34 9.48
C PHE A 103 16.12 -9.81 9.90
N GLY A 104 15.07 -10.23 10.60
CA GLY A 104 14.84 -11.63 10.96
C GLY A 104 14.68 -12.52 9.74
N MET A 105 13.92 -12.08 8.73
CA MET A 105 13.76 -12.80 7.47
C MET A 105 15.07 -12.90 6.70
N ASP A 106 15.84 -11.81 6.59
CA ASP A 106 17.15 -11.82 5.92
C ASP A 106 18.12 -12.82 6.59
N LYS A 107 18.11 -12.87 7.93
CA LYS A 107 18.90 -13.86 8.68
C LYS A 107 18.39 -15.28 8.50
N LEU A 108 17.08 -15.48 8.44
CA LEU A 108 16.47 -16.78 8.23
C LEU A 108 16.82 -17.32 6.84
N VAL A 109 16.71 -16.49 5.79
CA VAL A 109 17.10 -16.83 4.41
C VAL A 109 18.59 -17.16 4.32
N SER A 110 19.45 -16.38 4.99
CA SER A 110 20.89 -16.67 5.08
C SER A 110 21.19 -18.01 5.77
N HIS A 111 20.43 -18.40 6.79
CA HIS A 111 20.55 -19.69 7.46
C HIS A 111 20.02 -20.87 6.64
N LEU A 112 19.03 -20.64 5.77
CA LEU A 112 18.45 -21.65 4.88
C LEU A 112 19.35 -21.97 3.67
N GLY A 113 20.50 -21.31 3.53
CA GLY A 113 21.52 -21.70 2.56
C GLY A 113 21.12 -21.45 1.09
N ILE A 114 20.12 -20.59 0.85
CA ILE A 114 19.85 -20.07 -0.49
C ILE A 114 20.89 -18.98 -0.77
N ASP A 115 22.12 -19.43 -1.01
CA ASP A 115 23.24 -18.59 -1.42
C ASP A 115 23.08 -18.32 -2.93
N LEU A 116 22.26 -17.32 -3.29
CA LEU A 116 22.13 -16.87 -4.69
C LEU A 116 23.44 -16.30 -5.25
N GLY A 117 24.46 -16.06 -4.41
CA GLY A 117 25.76 -15.53 -4.86
C GLY A 117 26.61 -16.52 -5.67
N LYS A 118 26.31 -17.83 -5.63
CA LYS A 118 27.09 -18.86 -6.34
C LYS A 118 26.52 -19.31 -7.68
N LEU A 119 25.34 -18.81 -8.08
CA LEU A 119 24.69 -19.18 -9.35
C LEU A 119 24.96 -18.19 -10.49
N GLU A 120 25.79 -17.16 -10.29
CA GLU A 120 26.05 -16.10 -11.28
C GLU A 120 27.51 -16.06 -11.78
N HIS A 121 28.19 -17.21 -11.80
CA HIS A 121 29.53 -17.32 -12.42
C HIS A 121 29.66 -18.61 -13.24
N HIS A 122 28.82 -18.69 -14.27
CA HIS A 122 28.95 -19.66 -15.36
C HIS A 122 28.70 -18.98 -16.71
N GLU A 123 29.38 -17.87 -16.96
CA GLU A 123 29.59 -17.31 -18.31
C GLU A 123 30.99 -16.70 -18.40
#